data_AF-A0A1V5GN41-F1
#
_entry.id   AF-A0A1V5GN41-F1
#
_cell.length_a   1.000
_cell.length_b   1.000
_cell.length_c   1.000
_cell.angle_alpha   90.00
_cell.angle_beta   90.00
_cell.angle_gamma   90.00
#
_symmetry.space_group_name_H-M   'P 1'
#
loop_
_entity.id
_entity.type
_entity.pdbx_description
1 polymer ?
#
loop_
_entity_poly.entity_id
_entity_poly.type
_entity_poly.pdbx_seq_one_letter_code
_entity_poly.pdbx_strand_id
1 'polypeptide(L)' 'MSAPNTGATGSVSGNSLESSNVDLSNEFVTLIINQRAFQANSRIVSTGNDMLQVIVQLGQ' A
#
# COMPACT_ATOMS: atom_id res chain seq x y z
N MET A 1 -24.36 24.93 19.76
CA MET A 1 -23.47 24.79 18.58
C MET A 1 -22.59 26.03 18.57
N SER A 2 -21.35 25.90 19.04
CA SER A 2 -20.45 27.05 19.25
C SER A 2 -19.80 27.49 17.95
N ALA A 3 -19.62 28.79 17.78
CA ALA A 3 -19.09 29.42 16.59
C ALA A 3 -17.63 29.00 16.31
N PRO A 4 -17.21 28.92 15.03
CA PRO A 4 -15.82 28.68 14.68
C PRO A 4 -14.92 29.72 15.38
N ASN A 5 -13.74 29.28 15.86
CA ASN A 5 -12.76 30.06 16.61
C ASN A 5 -12.96 30.18 18.15
N THR A 6 -13.82 29.37 18.76
CA THR A 6 -13.96 29.29 20.24
C THR A 6 -13.93 27.84 20.75
N GLY A 7 -12.72 27.27 20.91
CA GLY A 7 -12.50 25.93 21.47
C GLY A 7 -11.28 25.18 20.92
N ALA A 8 -11.21 23.87 21.18
CA ALA A 8 -10.15 22.95 20.70
C ALA A 8 -10.20 22.65 19.19
N THR A 9 -11.20 23.16 18.48
CA THR A 9 -11.31 23.05 17.02
C THR A 9 -10.62 24.26 16.41
N GLY A 10 -9.47 24.04 15.78
CA GLY A 10 -8.62 25.09 15.18
C GLY A 10 -9.36 26.05 14.24
N SER A 11 -8.77 27.21 14.01
CA SER A 11 -9.34 28.27 13.16
C SER A 11 -9.32 27.87 11.69
N VAL A 12 -10.47 27.99 10.99
CA VAL A 12 -10.55 27.83 9.53
C VAL A 12 -9.95 29.07 8.87
N SER A 13 -8.67 29.02 8.50
CA SER A 13 -8.01 30.08 7.75
C SER A 13 -8.39 29.97 6.27
N GLY A 14 -9.33 30.82 5.82
CA GLY A 14 -9.67 30.94 4.41
C GLY A 14 -8.43 31.35 3.61
N ASN A 15 -8.20 30.69 2.47
CA ASN A 15 -6.99 30.80 1.64
C ASN A 15 -5.75 30.03 2.15
N SER A 16 -5.89 29.15 3.16
CA SER A 16 -4.86 28.17 3.51
C SER A 16 -5.00 26.92 2.63
N LEU A 17 -3.99 26.65 1.80
CA LEU A 17 -3.90 25.40 1.04
C LEU A 17 -3.48 24.30 2.03
N GLU A 18 -4.41 23.44 2.44
CA GLU A 18 -4.11 22.28 3.29
C GLU A 18 -3.12 21.37 2.54
N SER A 19 -1.84 21.58 2.80
CA SER A 19 -0.77 20.79 2.19
C SER A 19 -0.99 19.34 2.59
N SER A 20 -1.12 18.46 1.59
CA SER A 20 -1.28 17.04 1.85
C SER A 20 -0.14 16.57 2.73
N ASN A 21 -0.46 15.94 3.86
CA ASN A 21 0.51 15.29 4.73
C ASN A 21 1.11 14.01 4.10
N VAL A 22 1.07 13.90 2.77
CA VAL A 22 1.45 12.72 2.00
C VAL A 22 2.77 13.05 1.31
N ASP A 23 3.83 12.38 1.73
CA ASP A 23 5.10 12.41 1.03
C ASP A 23 5.04 11.48 -0.18
N LEU A 24 4.91 12.09 -1.36
CA LEU A 24 4.82 11.37 -2.63
C LEU A 24 6.00 10.42 -2.86
N SER A 25 7.20 10.74 -2.36
CA SER A 25 8.38 9.88 -2.51
C SER A 25 8.22 8.58 -1.74
N ASN A 26 7.69 8.68 -0.52
CA ASN A 26 7.41 7.52 0.33
C ASN A 26 6.26 6.67 -0.23
N GLU A 27 5.21 7.30 -0.77
CA GLU A 27 4.12 6.56 -1.42
C GLU A 27 4.61 5.84 -2.69
N PHE A 28 5.47 6.46 -3.50
CA PHE A 28 6.00 5.83 -4.70
C PHE A 28 6.88 4.61 -4.37
N VAL A 29 7.70 4.70 -3.33
CA VAL A 29 8.48 3.55 -2.81
C VAL A 29 7.55 2.46 -2.29
N THR A 30 6.48 2.82 -1.57
CA THR A 30 5.47 1.88 -1.09
C THR A 30 4.78 1.15 -2.24
N LEU A 31 4.44 1.85 -3.32
CA LEU A 31 3.90 1.22 -4.53
C LEU A 31 4.89 0.26 -5.18
N ILE A 32 6.18 0.63 -5.27
CA ILE A 32 7.23 -0.25 -5.82
C ILE A 32 7.41 -1.52 -4.98
N ILE A 33 7.40 -1.40 -3.65
CA ILE A 33 7.50 -2.55 -2.73
C ILE A 33 6.32 -3.49 -2.93
N ASN A 34 5.09 -2.95 -2.97
CA ASN A 34 3.89 -3.75 -3.20
C ASN A 34 3.92 -4.48 -4.56
N GLN A 35 4.37 -3.79 -5.61
CA GLN A 35 4.52 -4.41 -6.94
C GLN A 35 5.53 -5.56 -6.93
N ARG A 36 6.67 -5.39 -6.26
CA ARG A 36 7.68 -6.46 -6.11
C ARG A 36 7.15 -7.63 -5.28
N ALA A 37 6.40 -7.37 -4.21
CA ALA A 37 5.77 -8.41 -3.41
C ALA A 37 4.77 -9.23 -4.23
N PHE A 38 3.94 -8.57 -5.06
CA PHE A 38 3.02 -9.27 -5.96
C PHE A 38 3.76 -10.15 -7.00
N GLN A 39 4.82 -9.63 -7.60
CA GLN A 39 5.66 -10.40 -8.54
C GLN A 39 6.41 -11.55 -7.85
N ALA A 40 6.87 -11.37 -6.61
CA ALA A 40 7.51 -12.43 -5.85
C ALA A 40 6.50 -13.54 -5.50
N ASN A 41 5.29 -13.16 -5.07
CA ASN A 41 4.21 -14.09 -4.76
C ASN A 41 3.81 -14.90 -6.00
N SER A 42 3.68 -14.28 -7.18
CA SER A 42 3.35 -15.01 -8.40
C SER A 42 4.45 -16.00 -8.81
N ARG A 43 5.72 -15.64 -8.63
CA ARG A 43 6.85 -16.56 -8.87
C ARG A 43 6.88 -17.73 -7.88
N ILE A 44 6.61 -17.47 -6.60
CA ILE A 44 6.53 -18.52 -5.57
C ILE A 44 5.40 -19.50 -5.89
N VAL A 45 4.22 -19.00 -6.26
CA VAL A 45 3.07 -19.85 -6.62
C VAL A 45 3.39 -20.69 -7.86
N SER A 46 3.99 -20.10 -8.90
CA SER A 46 4.39 -20.85 -10.11
C SER A 46 5.41 -21.93 -9.77
N THR A 47 6.47 -21.59 -9.04
CA THR A 47 7.52 -22.54 -8.65
C THR A 47 6.95 -23.65 -7.76
N GLY A 48 6.04 -23.30 -6.85
CA GLY A 48 5.33 -24.28 -6.02
C GLY A 48 4.46 -25.22 -6.85
N ASN A 49 3.75 -24.70 -7.86
CA ASN A 49 2.95 -25.52 -8.77
C ASN A 49 3.84 -26.47 -9.59
N ASP A 50 4.98 -26.00 -10.09
CA ASP A 50 5.96 -26.83 -10.81
C ASP A 50 6.50 -27.94 -9.91
N MET A 51 6.84 -27.62 -8.65
CA MET A 51 7.27 -28.63 -7.67
C MET A 51 6.17 -29.65 -7.36
N LEU A 52 4.91 -29.20 -7.20
CA LEU A 52 3.77 -30.10 -6.99
C LEU A 52 3.57 -31.04 -8.17
N GLN A 53 3.71 -30.54 -9.40
CA GLN A 53 3.62 -31.35 -10.61
C GLN A 53 4.72 -32.43 -10.66
N VAL A 54 5.96 -32.07 -10.31
CA VAL A 54 7.07 -33.05 -10.22
C VAL A 54 6.77 -34.13 -9.18
N ILE A 55 6.22 -33.78 -8.01
CA ILE A 55 5.86 -34.75 -6.96
C ILE A 55 4.78 -35.72 -7.45
N VAL A 56 3.71 -35.21 -8.09
CA VAL A 56 2.62 -36.04 -8.62
C VAL A 56 3.14 -37.00 -9.69
N GLN A 57 4.11 -36.57 -10.51
CA GLN A 57 4.67 -37.37 -11.59
C GLN A 57 5.65 -38.45 -11.10
N LEU A 58 6.27 -38.28 -9.93
CA LEU A 58 7.13 -39.29 -9.28
C LEU A 58 6.33 -40.37 -8.52
N GLY A 59 5.08 -40.06 -8.15
CA GLY A 59 4.20 -40.97 -7.41
C GLY A 59 3.34 -41.88 -8.30
N GLN A 60 3.38 -41.70 -9.62
CA GLN A 60 2.83 -42.62 -10.64
C GLN A 60 3.93 -43.52 -11.17
#